data_AF-A0A7H5EYU2-F1
#
_entry.id   AF-A0A7H5EYU2-F1
#
_cell.length_a   1.000
_cell.length_b   1.000
_cell.length_c   1.000
_cell.angle_alpha   90.00
_cell.angle_beta   90.00
_cell.angle_gamma   90.00
#
_symmetry.space_group_name_H-M   'P 1'
#
loop_
_entity.id
_entity.type
_entity.pdbx_description
1 polymer ?
#
loop_
_entity_poly.entity_id
_entity_poly.type
_entity_poly.pdbx_seq_one_letter_code
_entity_poly.pdbx_strand_id
1 'polypeptide(L)' 'MLKHSATLTVVGFVLLFVGILTLFLNMVGVDLVFMKWLYETNPALSFIIRLVMVIAGLIMIYVGQTDWDREEA' A
#
# COMPACT_ATOMS: atom_id res chain seq x y z
N MET A 1 9.62 10.25 -18.59
CA MET A 1 8.73 10.99 -17.64
C MET A 1 7.39 10.32 -17.29
N LEU A 2 7.28 9.59 -16.18
CA LEU A 2 5.98 9.47 -15.49
C LEU A 2 5.63 10.88 -14.96
N LYS A 3 4.72 11.59 -15.67
CA LYS A 3 4.37 13.00 -15.43
C LYS A 3 3.89 13.30 -13.98
N HIS A 4 3.62 12.25 -13.20
CA HIS A 4 3.14 12.31 -11.82
C HIS A 4 4.00 11.47 -10.85
N SER A 5 5.32 11.38 -11.06
CA SER A 5 6.26 10.65 -10.17
C SER A 5 6.07 11.02 -8.68
N ALA A 6 5.99 12.31 -8.34
CA ALA A 6 5.73 12.75 -6.96
C ALA A 6 4.37 12.26 -6.41
N THR A 7 3.30 12.32 -7.22
CA THR A 7 1.98 11.82 -6.81
C THR A 7 2.01 10.31 -6.60
N LEU A 8 2.70 9.57 -7.47
CA LEU A 8 2.84 8.11 -7.37
C LEU A 8 3.55 7.72 -6.06
N THR A 9 4.63 8.42 -5.72
CA THR A 9 5.37 8.21 -4.48
C THR A 9 4.53 8.57 -3.25
N VAL A 10 3.80 9.69 -3.27
CA VAL A 10 2.93 10.10 -2.14
C VAL A 10 1.80 9.10 -1.93
N VAL A 11 1.12 8.69 -3.01
CA VAL A 11 0.05 7.67 -2.94
C VAL A 11 0.63 6.34 -2.46
N GLY A 12 1.81 5.96 -2.94
CA GLY A 12 2.55 4.79 -2.47
C GLY A 12 2.84 4.82 -0.97
N PHE A 13 3.29 5.97 -0.45
CA PHE A 13 3.53 6.17 0.98
C PHE A 13 2.25 6.07 1.81
N VAL A 14 1.15 6.69 1.37
CA VAL A 14 -0.14 6.59 2.07
C VAL A 14 -0.61 5.13 2.09
N LEU A 15 -0.55 4.44 0.95
CA LEU A 15 -0.98 3.05 0.86
C LEU A 15 -0.12 2.13 1.73
N LEU A 16 1.20 2.32 1.72
CA LEU A 16 2.14 1.60 2.55
C LEU A 16 1.86 1.82 4.04
N PHE A 17 1.73 3.08 4.45
CA PHE A 17 1.48 3.45 5.84
C PHE A 17 0.16 2.87 6.34
N VAL A 18 -0.92 3.00 5.57
CA VAL A 18 -2.23 2.43 5.92
C VAL A 18 -2.18 0.91 5.94
N GLY A 19 -1.51 0.28 4.97
CA GLY A 19 -1.32 -1.17 4.92
C GLY A 19 -0.63 -1.69 6.19
N ILE A 20 0.50 -1.10 6.56
CA ILE A 20 1.26 -1.45 7.76
C ILE A 20 0.42 -1.20 9.02
N LEU A 21 -0.18 0.00 9.15
CA LEU A 21 -1.01 0.36 10.31
C LEU A 21 -2.15 -0.64 10.51
N THR A 22 -2.85 -1.00 9.44
CA THR A 22 -3.98 -1.93 9.51
C THR A 22 -3.54 -3.35 9.86
N LEU A 23 -2.35 -3.79 9.47
CA LEU A 23 -1.82 -5.10 9.88
C LEU A 23 -1.58 -5.13 11.39
N PHE A 24 -0.93 -4.12 11.95
CA PHE A 24 -0.66 -4.04 13.38
C PHE A 24 -1.93 -3.92 14.21
N LEU A 25 -2.90 -3.11 13.77
CA LEU A 25 -4.18 -3.00 14.46
C LEU A 25 -4.92 -4.34 14.46
N ASN A 26 -4.98 -5.04 13.32
CA ASN A 26 -5.67 -6.33 13.24
C ASN A 26 -5.02 -7.38 14.15
N MET A 27 -3.69 -7.35 14.29
CA MET A 27 -2.95 -8.24 15.17
C MET A 27 -3.34 -8.09 16.65
N VAL A 28 -3.76 -6.90 17.07
CA VAL A 28 -4.27 -6.64 18.44
C VAL A 28 -5.80 -6.74 18.55
N GLY A 29 -6.47 -7.22 17.49
CA GLY A 29 -7.94 -7.38 17.46
C GLY A 29 -8.70 -6.09 17.17
N VAL A 30 -8.03 -5.05 16.67
CA VAL A 30 -8.65 -3.77 16.29
C VAL A 30 -8.69 -3.64 14.76
N ASP A 31 -9.82 -3.24 14.21
CA ASP A 31 -9.93 -2.96 12.78
C ASP A 31 -10.32 -1.52 12.50
N LEU A 32 -9.70 -0.94 11.47
CA LEU A 32 -10.14 0.34 10.93
C LEU A 32 -11.54 0.19 10.36
N VAL A 33 -12.40 1.19 10.59
CA VAL A 33 -13.79 1.20 10.12
C VAL A 33 -13.90 0.89 8.63
N PHE A 34 -12.98 1.43 7.82
CA PHE A 34 -12.92 1.19 6.38
C PHE A 34 -12.58 -0.27 5.99
N MET A 35 -11.89 -1.02 6.85
CA MET A 35 -11.50 -2.42 6.62
C MET A 35 -12.40 -3.44 7.30
N LYS A 36 -13.35 -2.98 8.14
CA LYS A 36 -14.23 -3.84 8.94
C LYS A 36 -15.09 -4.76 8.08
N TRP A 37 -15.69 -4.24 7.01
CA TRP A 37 -16.54 -5.03 6.09
C TRP A 37 -15.76 -6.19 5.45
N LEU A 38 -14.47 -5.99 5.20
CA LEU A 38 -13.61 -7.01 4.62
C LEU A 38 -13.28 -8.12 5.62
N TYR A 39 -13.03 -7.75 6.88
CA TYR A 39 -12.81 -8.70 7.96
C TYR A 39 -14.06 -9.54 8.24
N GLU A 40 -15.24 -8.92 8.26
CA GLU A 40 -16.52 -9.60 8.46
C GLU A 40 -16.87 -10.57 7.31
N THR A 41 -16.44 -10.24 6.09
CA THR A 41 -16.66 -11.12 4.93
C THR A 41 -15.76 -12.36 4.98
N ASN A 42 -14.45 -12.16 5.15
CA ASN A 42 -13.49 -13.25 5.27
C ASN A 42 -12.19 -12.75 5.94
N PRO A 43 -11.85 -13.23 7.15
CA PRO A 43 -10.63 -12.80 7.85
C PRO A 43 -9.33 -13.08 7.09
N ALA A 44 -9.22 -14.22 6.41
CA ALA A 44 -8.03 -14.57 5.65
C ALA A 44 -7.85 -13.67 4.43
N LEU A 45 -8.95 -13.37 3.72
CA LEU A 45 -8.93 -12.44 2.60
C LEU A 45 -8.60 -11.01 3.07
N SER A 46 -9.12 -10.60 4.23
CA SER A 46 -8.79 -9.32 4.86
C SER A 46 -7.29 -9.18 5.12
N PHE A 47 -6.64 -10.24 5.62
CA PHE A 47 -5.20 -10.25 5.83
C PHE A 47 -4.42 -10.16 4.52
N ILE A 48 -4.82 -10.93 3.49
CA ILE A 48 -4.17 -10.89 2.16
C ILE A 48 -4.25 -9.50 1.54
N ILE A 49 -5.41 -8.84 1.59
CA ILE A 49 -5.55 -7.48 1.03
C ILE A 49 -4.64 -6.50 1.75
N ARG A 50 -4.49 -6.59 3.07
CA ARG A 50 -3.56 -5.73 3.81
C ARG A 50 -2.11 -5.94 3.39
N LEU A 51 -1.70 -7.19 3.17
CA LEU A 51 -0.39 -7.50 2.59
C LEU A 51 -0.23 -6.90 1.19
N VAL A 52 -1.25 -7.02 0.34
CA VAL A 52 -1.24 -6.42 -1.00
C VAL A 52 -1.11 -4.90 -0.92
N MET A 53 -1.77 -4.24 0.02
CA MET A 53 -1.63 -2.79 0.22
C MET A 53 -0.18 -2.40 0.56
N VAL A 54 0.48 -3.14 1.45
CA VAL A 54 1.90 -2.92 1.79
C VAL A 54 2.79 -3.10 0.56
N ILE A 55 2.64 -4.22 -0.16
CA ILE A 55 3.47 -4.54 -1.33
C ILE A 55 3.23 -3.52 -2.45
N ALA A 56 1.98 -3.21 -2.77
CA ALA A 56 1.63 -2.22 -3.79
C ALA A 56 2.14 -0.82 -3.42
N GLY A 57 2.09 -0.45 -2.13
CA GLY A 57 2.65 0.80 -1.63
C GLY A 57 4.16 0.88 -1.89
N LEU A 58 4.91 -0.18 -1.57
CA LEU A 58 6.35 -0.29 -1.86
C LEU A 58 6.65 -0.19 -3.35
N ILE A 59 5.89 -0.92 -4.20
CA ILE A 59 6.07 -0.89 -5.65
C ILE A 59 5.84 0.52 -6.19
N MET A 60 4.79 1.22 -5.76
CA MET A 60 4.51 2.59 -6.21
C MET A 60 5.61 3.57 -5.79
N ILE A 61 6.15 3.43 -4.57
CA ILE A 61 7.28 4.26 -4.13
C ILE A 61 8.50 4.01 -5.02
N TYR A 62 8.84 2.74 -5.24
CA TYR A 62 9.99 2.35 -6.07
C TYR A 62 9.86 2.89 -7.50
N VAL A 63 8.75 2.57 -8.18
CA VAL A 63 8.48 3.02 -9.56
C VAL A 63 8.45 4.54 -9.67
N GLY A 64 7.94 5.23 -8.65
CA GLY A 64 7.88 6.69 -8.61
C GLY A 64 9.27 7.34 -8.44
N GLN A 65 10.21 6.66 -7.81
CA GLN A 65 11.59 7.13 -7.61
C GLN A 65 12.54 6.73 -8.74
N THR A 66 12.20 5.70 -9.53
CA THR A 66 13.02 5.29 -10.66
C THR A 66 13.08 6.39 -11.73
N ASP A 67 14.30 6.86 -12.01
CA ASP A 67 14.60 7.75 -13.12
C ASP A 67 14.80 6.92 -14.40
N TRP A 68 13.70 6.68 -15.10
CA TRP A 68 13.66 5.87 -16.32
C TRP A 68 14.40 6.53 -17.50
N ASP A 69 14.64 7.84 -17.44
CA ASP A 69 15.26 8.58 -18.54
C ASP A 69 16.81 8.46 -18.50
N ARG A 70 17.39 7.84 -17.45
CA ARG A 70 18.83 7.57 -17.28
C ARG A 70 19.30 6.21 -17.82
N GLU A 71 18.40 5.33 -18.23
CA GLU A 71 18.75 3.98 -18.73
C GLU A 71 19.05 3.94 -20.25
N GLU A 72 18.92 5.07 -20.96
CA GLU A 72 19.11 5.16 -22.43
C GLU A 72 20.45 5.81 -22.88
N ALA A 73 21.39 6.11 -21.97
CA ALA A 73 22.70 6.72 -22.29
C ALA A 73 23.88 5.83 -21.88
#